data_AF-A0A9E7B745-F1
#
_entry.id   AF-A0A9E7B745-F1
#
_cell.length_a   1.000
_cell.length_b   1.000
_cell.length_c   1.000
_cell.angle_alpha   90.00
_cell.angle_beta   90.00
_cell.angle_gamma   90.00
#
_symmetry.space_group_name_H-M   'P 1'
#
loop_
_entity.id
_entity.type
_entity.pdbx_description
1 polymer ?
#
loop_
_entity_poly.entity_id
_entity_poly.type
_entity_poly.pdbx_seq_one_letter_code
_entity_poly.pdbx_strand_id
1 'polypeptide(L)'
;MKIILFLLFIFFTPALFSQKIIEFRGIARSGHFNETGLLKQWPDEGPKLFLKIEGIGKGYSHPILVDDIIFVTGIKKDTTDVLSAYNLKGELLWETVYGRSWTKSYTDSRSTPTFEDGKIYVSSGTGQVNCVDAKTGKILWQVDAINDYKGEIYNHGDAENPLIVNDLVVFTTGGEENTMVSLKKTDGSLVWKTKSLGGAKAYASPVLIEHNGLQMILAQTSKNIIAINPANGEIFWHYDLIRYHLNRQGTGANTNPPLYWNGEIFVTSGYDHPGIKLALSPDGKSVQEIWKNDTIDTHHGGVVLVDGNLYASNWKNNANGQWASVNWETGRTNWETEWFNKGSTIYADGMLYIYEEKSGNVALVEPSPENLKIISTFKVTDGEGPHWAHPAIYDRKLFIRHGDALMVYDIQK
;
A
#
# COMPACT_ATOMS: atom_id res chain seq x y z
N MET A 1 -62.69 21.63 -24.69
CA MET A 1 -61.67 22.18 -23.76
C MET A 1 -61.03 21.00 -23.04
N LYS A 2 -59.89 20.49 -23.53
CA LYS A 2 -59.17 19.37 -22.90
C LYS A 2 -57.94 19.95 -22.19
N ILE A 3 -57.94 19.90 -20.87
CA ILE A 3 -56.84 20.33 -20.01
C ILE A 3 -55.81 19.19 -20.02
N ILE A 4 -54.62 19.44 -20.57
CA ILE A 4 -53.48 18.52 -20.51
C ILE A 4 -52.72 18.83 -19.22
N LEU A 5 -52.74 17.88 -18.29
CA LEU A 5 -52.04 17.95 -17.01
C LEU A 5 -50.58 17.51 -17.22
N PHE A 6 -49.63 18.44 -17.09
CA PHE A 6 -48.20 18.12 -17.08
C PHE A 6 -47.81 17.62 -15.68
N LEU A 7 -47.53 16.33 -15.54
CA LEU A 7 -46.96 15.73 -14.34
C LEU A 7 -45.44 15.94 -14.37
N LEU A 8 -44.95 16.84 -13.52
CA LEU A 8 -43.53 17.08 -13.31
C LEU A 8 -42.98 15.94 -12.41
N PHE A 9 -42.26 14.98 -13.00
CA PHE A 9 -41.51 13.98 -12.22
C PHE A 9 -40.20 14.60 -11.73
N ILE A 10 -40.14 14.92 -10.44
CA ILE A 10 -38.89 15.29 -9.76
C ILE A 10 -38.14 14.00 -9.48
N PHE A 11 -37.12 13.70 -10.28
CA PHE A 11 -36.16 12.64 -9.98
C PHE A 11 -35.24 13.12 -8.86
N PHE A 12 -35.50 12.67 -7.63
CA PHE A 12 -34.48 12.67 -6.59
C PHE A 12 -33.47 11.58 -6.93
N THR A 13 -32.36 11.94 -7.57
CA THR A 13 -31.16 11.10 -7.56
C THR A 13 -30.58 11.16 -6.16
N PRO A 14 -30.60 10.09 -5.36
CA PRO A 14 -29.78 10.05 -4.16
C PRO A 14 -28.34 10.27 -4.62
N ALA A 15 -27.69 11.30 -4.08
CA ALA A 15 -26.23 11.35 -4.13
C ALA A 15 -25.77 10.11 -3.35
N LEU A 16 -25.44 9.05 -4.07
CA LEU A 16 -24.60 7.98 -3.54
C LEU A 16 -23.29 8.66 -3.17
N PHE A 17 -23.19 9.08 -1.90
CA PHE A 17 -21.89 9.31 -1.30
C PHE A 17 -21.20 7.97 -1.32
N SER A 18 -20.44 7.70 -2.38
CA SER A 18 -19.47 6.62 -2.36
C SER A 18 -18.60 6.87 -1.15
N GLN A 19 -18.60 5.94 -0.20
CA GLN A 19 -17.66 5.96 0.92
C GLN A 19 -16.26 6.01 0.30
N LYS A 20 -15.57 7.14 0.48
CA LYS A 20 -14.25 7.35 -0.12
C LYS A 20 -13.22 6.80 0.85
N ILE A 21 -12.74 5.59 0.57
CA ILE A 21 -11.58 5.02 1.26
C ILE A 21 -10.33 5.73 0.73
N ILE A 22 -9.51 6.25 1.62
CA ILE A 22 -8.16 6.73 1.31
C ILE A 22 -7.17 5.81 2.01
N GLU A 23 -6.29 5.18 1.24
CA GLU A 23 -5.42 4.11 1.74
C GLU A 23 -4.06 4.07 1.04
N PHE A 24 -3.21 3.18 1.55
CA PHE A 24 -1.87 2.93 1.03
C PHE A 24 -1.87 2.64 -0.48
N ARG A 25 -1.00 3.34 -1.22
CA ARG A 25 -0.77 3.16 -2.67
C ARG A 25 -2.01 3.40 -3.55
N GLY A 26 -2.92 4.27 -3.12
CA GLY A 26 -4.04 4.68 -3.95
C GLY A 26 -5.03 3.55 -4.21
N ILE A 27 -5.65 3.55 -5.40
CA ILE A 27 -6.81 2.70 -5.70
C ILE A 27 -6.42 1.22 -5.59
N ALA A 28 -7.14 0.48 -4.75
CA ALA A 28 -6.92 -0.95 -4.56
C ALA A 28 -5.46 -1.32 -4.23
N ARG A 29 -4.71 -0.38 -3.64
CA ARG A 29 -3.28 -0.53 -3.28
C ARG A 29 -2.35 -0.81 -4.46
N SER A 30 -2.79 -0.49 -5.68
CA SER A 30 -2.10 -0.79 -6.95
C SER A 30 -0.95 0.16 -7.31
N GLY A 31 -0.83 1.28 -6.61
CA GLY A 31 0.08 2.38 -6.97
C GLY A 31 -0.51 3.37 -7.97
N HIS A 32 -1.77 3.19 -8.40
CA HIS A 32 -2.49 4.16 -9.23
C HIS A 32 -3.20 5.21 -8.39
N PHE A 33 -3.02 6.48 -8.75
CA PHE A 33 -3.71 7.64 -8.20
C PHE A 33 -4.61 8.28 -9.28
N ASN A 34 -5.79 8.77 -8.90
CA ASN A 34 -6.85 9.23 -9.82
C ASN A 34 -6.65 10.68 -10.31
N GLU A 35 -5.67 11.37 -9.76
CA GLU A 35 -5.41 12.78 -10.02
C GLU A 35 -5.06 13.01 -11.48
N THR A 36 -5.58 14.12 -12.03
CA THR A 36 -5.39 14.56 -13.42
C THR A 36 -4.99 16.02 -13.46
N GLY A 37 -4.52 16.50 -14.62
CA GLY A 37 -4.04 17.87 -14.75
C GLY A 37 -2.69 18.09 -14.08
N LEU A 38 -1.86 17.05 -14.09
CA LEU A 38 -0.52 17.03 -13.52
C LEU A 38 0.52 17.45 -14.56
N LEU A 39 1.61 18.06 -14.10
CA LEU A 39 2.78 18.36 -14.91
C LEU A 39 3.30 17.10 -15.61
N LYS A 40 3.62 17.21 -16.91
CA LYS A 40 4.27 16.15 -17.69
C LYS A 40 5.79 16.28 -17.75
N GLN A 41 6.31 17.38 -17.22
CA GLN A 41 7.72 17.69 -17.08
C GLN A 41 7.86 18.69 -15.93
N TRP A 42 8.83 18.46 -15.04
CA TRP A 42 9.16 19.40 -13.98
C TRP A 42 10.25 20.40 -14.42
N PRO A 43 10.35 21.56 -13.76
CA PRO A 43 11.55 22.42 -13.83
C PRO A 43 12.83 21.67 -13.46
N ASP A 44 14.00 22.23 -13.83
CA ASP A 44 15.31 21.63 -13.56
C ASP A 44 15.57 21.47 -12.04
N GLU A 45 15.08 22.41 -11.23
CA GLU A 45 15.11 22.35 -9.77
C GLU A 45 14.07 21.40 -9.14
N GLY A 46 13.18 20.83 -9.96
CA GLY A 46 12.03 20.05 -9.51
C GLY A 46 10.74 20.85 -9.38
N PRO A 47 9.63 20.19 -9.04
CA PRO A 47 8.35 20.84 -8.80
C PRO A 47 8.43 21.79 -7.59
N LYS A 48 7.58 22.81 -7.56
CA LYS A 48 7.60 23.82 -6.49
C LYS A 48 7.27 23.18 -5.14
N LEU A 49 8.15 23.35 -4.15
CA LEU A 49 7.86 22.96 -2.76
C LEU A 49 6.69 23.80 -2.23
N PHE A 50 5.58 23.15 -1.90
CA PHE A 50 4.36 23.75 -1.36
C PHE A 50 4.40 23.79 0.18
N LEU A 51 4.76 22.68 0.80
CA LEU A 51 4.79 22.52 2.26
C LEU A 51 5.96 21.62 2.66
N LYS A 52 6.61 21.96 3.77
CA LYS A 52 7.58 21.12 4.45
C LYS A 52 7.20 21.04 5.93
N ILE A 53 7.16 19.82 6.47
CA ILE A 53 6.95 19.56 7.90
C ILE A 53 8.11 18.69 8.38
N GLU A 54 8.81 19.15 9.42
CA GLU A 54 9.85 18.37 10.11
C GLU A 54 9.32 17.89 11.47
N GLY A 55 9.94 16.82 12.00
CA GLY A 55 9.51 16.26 13.27
C GLY A 55 8.14 15.58 13.21
N ILE A 56 7.74 15.05 12.04
CA ILE A 56 6.54 14.20 11.91
C ILE A 56 6.72 12.81 12.57
N GLY A 57 7.91 12.55 13.11
CA GLY A 57 8.33 11.27 13.68
C GLY A 57 8.96 10.37 12.62
N LYS A 58 9.89 9.51 13.04
CA LYS A 58 10.61 8.62 12.11
C LYS A 58 9.70 7.52 11.58
N GLY A 59 9.75 7.26 10.28
CA GLY A 59 8.92 6.22 9.64
C GLY A 59 9.13 6.07 8.14
N TYR A 60 8.57 4.99 7.62
CA TYR A 60 8.53 4.60 6.21
C TYR A 60 7.09 4.62 5.66
N SER A 61 6.12 5.11 6.43
CA SER A 61 4.73 5.17 6.00
C SER A 61 4.48 6.33 5.05
N HIS A 62 3.62 6.07 4.08
CA HIS A 62 3.04 7.07 3.19
C HIS A 62 2.03 7.93 3.99
N PRO A 63 2.04 9.27 3.85
CA PRO A 63 1.02 10.13 4.45
C PRO A 63 -0.25 10.12 3.60
N ILE A 64 -1.43 10.26 4.23
CA ILE A 64 -2.71 10.43 3.50
C ILE A 64 -3.22 11.87 3.66
N LEU A 65 -3.96 12.37 2.66
CA LEU A 65 -4.64 13.66 2.70
C LEU A 65 -6.16 13.47 2.64
N VAL A 66 -6.88 14.06 3.59
CA VAL A 66 -8.35 14.08 3.62
C VAL A 66 -8.81 15.44 4.11
N ASP A 67 -9.68 16.11 3.36
CA ASP A 67 -10.28 17.41 3.72
C ASP A 67 -9.24 18.43 4.26
N ASP A 68 -8.13 18.60 3.53
CA ASP A 68 -6.99 19.46 3.88
C ASP A 68 -6.23 19.10 5.18
N ILE A 69 -6.44 17.88 5.69
CA ILE A 69 -5.74 17.33 6.84
C ILE A 69 -4.82 16.19 6.38
N ILE A 70 -3.55 16.32 6.72
CA ILE A 70 -2.53 15.30 6.50
C ILE A 70 -2.50 14.39 7.72
N PHE A 71 -2.68 13.09 7.51
CA PHE A 71 -2.47 12.08 8.55
C PHE A 71 -1.21 11.28 8.25
N VAL A 72 -0.36 11.14 9.26
CA VAL A 72 0.93 10.45 9.12
C VAL A 72 1.31 9.76 10.43
N THR A 73 1.88 8.56 10.31
CA THR A 73 2.40 7.82 11.46
C THR A 73 3.89 8.08 11.65
N GLY A 74 4.42 7.91 12.85
CA GLY A 74 5.84 8.10 13.10
C GLY A 74 6.24 7.69 14.51
N ILE A 75 7.53 7.78 14.79
CA ILE A 75 8.09 7.61 16.13
C ILE A 75 8.75 8.92 16.53
N LYS A 76 8.20 9.59 17.55
CA LYS A 76 8.74 10.84 18.12
C LYS A 76 9.40 10.63 19.49
N LYS A 77 8.93 9.63 20.24
CA LYS A 77 9.47 9.20 21.53
C LYS A 77 9.86 7.74 21.43
N ASP A 78 10.83 7.31 22.23
CA ASP A 78 11.33 5.95 22.18
C ASP A 78 10.20 4.92 22.42
N THR A 79 10.19 3.86 21.60
CA THR A 79 9.32 2.67 21.69
C THR A 79 7.80 2.81 21.42
N THR A 80 7.32 3.96 20.93
CA THR A 80 5.88 4.15 20.64
C THR A 80 5.60 4.70 19.26
N ASP A 81 4.60 4.13 18.58
CA ASP A 81 4.05 4.68 17.35
C ASP A 81 3.02 5.76 17.65
N VAL A 82 3.12 6.88 16.94
CA VAL A 82 2.19 8.01 17.01
C VAL A 82 1.53 8.25 15.66
N LEU A 83 0.24 8.59 15.68
CA LEU A 83 -0.52 9.10 14.55
C LEU A 83 -0.70 10.60 14.78
N SER A 84 -0.28 11.41 13.81
CA SER A 84 -0.37 12.87 13.88
C SER A 84 -1.25 13.40 12.74
N ALA A 85 -2.01 14.44 13.05
CA ALA A 85 -2.77 15.21 12.07
C ALA A 85 -2.17 16.60 11.93
N TYR A 86 -1.92 17.03 10.69
CA TYR A 86 -1.40 18.35 10.36
C TYR A 86 -2.32 19.03 9.34
N ASN A 87 -2.45 20.36 9.42
CA ASN A 87 -3.09 21.10 8.33
C ASN A 87 -2.09 21.42 7.20
N LEU A 88 -2.59 21.99 6.10
CA LEU A 88 -1.75 22.40 4.96
C LEU A 88 -0.81 23.60 5.22
N LYS A 89 -0.82 24.17 6.43
CA LYS A 89 0.19 25.13 6.90
C LYS A 89 1.34 24.46 7.66
N GLY A 90 1.26 23.14 7.88
CA GLY A 90 2.21 22.38 8.66
C GLY A 90 1.99 22.44 10.17
N GLU A 91 0.85 22.98 10.62
CA GLU A 91 0.53 23.08 12.05
C GLU A 91 -0.04 21.75 12.55
N LEU A 92 0.51 21.25 13.66
CA LEU A 92 0.01 20.05 14.34
C LEU A 92 -1.38 20.34 14.93
N LEU A 93 -2.38 19.56 14.53
CA LEU A 93 -3.75 19.63 15.02
C LEU A 93 -3.97 18.74 16.25
N TRP A 94 -3.52 17.49 16.15
CA TRP A 94 -3.56 16.52 17.24
C TRP A 94 -2.53 15.41 17.02
N GLU A 95 -2.22 14.69 18.11
CA GLU A 95 -1.33 13.52 18.10
C GLU A 95 -1.84 12.46 19.07
N THR A 96 -1.76 11.20 18.64
CA THR A 96 -2.23 10.04 19.40
C THR A 96 -1.21 8.92 19.37
N VAL A 97 -0.75 8.49 20.55
CA VAL A 97 -0.01 7.23 20.70
C VAL A 97 -1.00 6.09 20.50
N TYR A 98 -0.79 5.26 19.48
CA TYR A 98 -1.72 4.19 19.12
C TYR A 98 -1.12 2.79 19.33
N GLY A 99 0.14 2.69 19.72
CA GLY A 99 0.70 1.42 20.17
C GLY A 99 2.19 1.41 20.34
N ARG A 100 2.71 0.24 20.71
CA ARG A 100 4.16 0.00 20.77
C ARG A 100 4.73 -0.14 19.36
N SER A 101 5.88 0.48 19.16
CA SER A 101 6.64 0.33 17.92
C SER A 101 7.48 -0.96 17.93
N TRP A 102 7.97 -1.35 16.76
CA TRP A 102 8.94 -2.42 16.64
C TRP A 102 10.33 -1.96 17.07
N THR A 103 10.95 -2.67 18.03
CA THR A 103 12.22 -2.23 18.64
C THR A 103 13.43 -3.10 18.26
N LYS A 104 13.29 -4.05 17.33
CA LYS A 104 14.41 -4.93 16.94
C LYS A 104 15.17 -4.40 15.74
N SER A 105 14.64 -4.61 14.54
CA SER A 105 15.31 -4.35 13.27
C SER A 105 14.56 -3.28 12.49
N TYR A 106 15.26 -2.24 12.05
CA TYR A 106 14.67 -1.05 11.43
C TYR A 106 13.58 -0.46 12.36
N THR A 107 13.88 0.44 13.28
CA THR A 107 12.91 0.68 14.38
C THR A 107 11.77 1.64 14.02
N ASP A 108 11.77 2.22 12.82
CA ASP A 108 10.84 3.30 12.48
C ASP A 108 9.42 2.81 12.14
N SER A 109 8.42 3.71 12.22
CA SER A 109 7.01 3.40 11.94
C SER A 109 6.76 3.00 10.48
N ARG A 110 5.73 2.19 10.19
CA ARG A 110 5.52 1.63 8.84
C ARG A 110 4.11 1.63 8.32
N SER A 111 3.12 1.47 9.19
CA SER A 111 1.72 1.39 8.77
C SER A 111 1.24 2.76 8.31
N THR A 112 0.78 2.81 7.06
CA THR A 112 0.03 3.92 6.47
C THR A 112 -1.41 3.86 6.99
N PRO A 113 -1.95 4.98 7.53
CA PRO A 113 -3.33 5.01 8.00
C PRO A 113 -4.31 4.79 6.84
N THR A 114 -5.39 4.05 7.10
CA THR A 114 -6.54 3.91 6.19
C THR A 114 -7.67 4.79 6.71
N PHE A 115 -8.19 5.71 5.90
CA PHE A 115 -9.32 6.56 6.27
C PHE A 115 -10.62 6.09 5.61
N GLU A 116 -11.71 6.11 6.38
CA GLU A 116 -13.08 6.00 5.87
C GLU A 116 -14.06 6.65 6.86
N ASP A 117 -15.02 7.45 6.36
CA ASP A 117 -16.16 7.98 7.11
C ASP A 117 -15.79 8.58 8.50
N GLY A 118 -14.79 9.45 8.50
CA GLY A 118 -14.33 10.17 9.69
C GLY A 118 -13.51 9.33 10.67
N LYS A 119 -13.13 8.11 10.29
CA LYS A 119 -12.32 7.20 11.11
C LYS A 119 -11.02 6.85 10.41
N ILE A 120 -9.97 6.68 11.20
CA ILE A 120 -8.66 6.20 10.76
C ILE A 120 -8.41 4.83 11.39
N TYR A 121 -8.01 3.89 10.55
CA TYR A 121 -7.60 2.54 10.94
C TYR A 121 -6.10 2.39 10.73
N VAL A 122 -5.39 1.92 11.75
CA VAL A 122 -3.92 1.85 11.71
C VAL A 122 -3.40 0.72 12.59
N SER A 123 -2.28 0.09 12.18
CA SER A 123 -1.58 -0.94 12.96
C SER A 123 -0.22 -0.44 13.48
N SER A 124 0.14 -0.79 14.71
CA SER A 124 1.47 -0.48 15.26
C SER A 124 2.52 -1.49 14.81
N GLY A 125 3.80 -1.19 14.98
CA GLY A 125 4.90 -2.11 14.64
C GLY A 125 4.86 -3.45 15.39
N THR A 126 4.05 -3.55 16.46
CA THR A 126 3.77 -4.79 17.20
C THR A 126 2.37 -5.36 16.97
N GLY A 127 1.64 -4.88 15.95
CA GLY A 127 0.33 -5.41 15.57
C GLY A 127 -0.84 -4.95 16.44
N GLN A 128 -0.76 -3.79 17.09
CA GLN A 128 -1.95 -3.21 17.75
C GLN A 128 -2.80 -2.50 16.69
N VAL A 129 -4.02 -2.97 16.47
CA VAL A 129 -4.95 -2.42 15.49
C VAL A 129 -5.89 -1.46 16.17
N ASN A 130 -5.99 -0.25 15.61
CA ASN A 130 -6.71 0.87 16.22
C ASN A 130 -7.74 1.43 15.26
N CYS A 131 -8.83 1.92 15.83
CA CYS A 131 -9.74 2.86 15.18
C CYS A 131 -9.69 4.19 15.92
N VAL A 132 -9.44 5.26 15.19
CA VAL A 132 -9.23 6.60 15.71
C VAL A 132 -10.22 7.55 15.05
N ASP A 133 -10.86 8.40 15.83
CA ASP A 133 -11.67 9.50 15.31
C ASP A 133 -10.75 10.51 14.59
N ALA A 134 -10.95 10.69 13.27
CA ALA A 134 -10.05 11.48 12.43
C ALA A 134 -10.05 12.97 12.81
N LYS A 135 -11.14 13.46 13.41
CA LYS A 135 -11.27 14.86 13.79
C LYS A 135 -10.55 15.18 15.08
N THR A 136 -10.62 14.29 16.06
CA THR A 136 -10.16 14.55 17.45
C THR A 136 -8.89 13.80 17.82
N GLY A 137 -8.52 12.76 17.05
CA GLY A 137 -7.43 11.85 17.40
C GLY A 137 -7.80 10.84 18.49
N LYS A 138 -9.04 10.83 19.00
CA LYS A 138 -9.43 9.92 20.07
C LYS A 138 -9.51 8.48 19.56
N ILE A 139 -8.84 7.55 20.25
CA ILE A 139 -9.02 6.11 20.02
C ILE A 139 -10.46 5.73 20.37
N LEU A 140 -11.19 5.19 19.39
CA LEU A 140 -12.56 4.69 19.53
C LEU A 140 -12.57 3.24 20.02
N TRP A 141 -11.65 2.43 19.51
CA TRP A 141 -11.37 1.08 19.99
C TRP A 141 -9.94 0.67 19.59
N GLN A 142 -9.40 -0.32 20.31
CA GLN A 142 -8.07 -0.89 20.09
C GLN A 142 -8.11 -2.39 20.38
N VAL A 143 -7.40 -3.17 19.58
CA VAL A 143 -7.23 -4.62 19.74
C VAL A 143 -5.76 -4.99 19.59
N ASP A 144 -5.25 -5.84 20.48
CA ASP A 144 -3.91 -6.40 20.36
C ASP A 144 -4.00 -7.68 19.53
N ALA A 145 -3.96 -7.52 18.21
CA ALA A 145 -4.17 -8.60 17.25
C ALA A 145 -3.29 -9.82 17.52
N ILE A 146 -2.05 -9.57 17.94
CA ILE A 146 -1.04 -10.60 18.08
C ILE A 146 -1.25 -11.38 19.37
N ASN A 147 -1.48 -10.69 20.50
CA ASN A 147 -1.71 -11.38 21.77
C ASN A 147 -3.10 -12.02 21.85
N ASP A 148 -4.13 -11.31 21.40
CA ASP A 148 -5.53 -11.74 21.52
C ASP A 148 -5.86 -12.90 20.56
N TYR A 149 -5.20 -12.93 19.40
CA TYR A 149 -5.43 -13.94 18.37
C TYR A 149 -4.19 -14.77 18.03
N LYS A 150 -3.21 -14.88 18.95
CA LYS A 150 -2.07 -15.80 18.79
C LYS A 150 -1.32 -15.62 17.46
N GLY A 151 -1.20 -14.36 17.04
CA GLY A 151 -0.48 -13.97 15.85
C GLY A 151 1.02 -14.19 15.99
N GLU A 152 1.71 -14.21 14.86
CA GLU A 152 3.17 -14.34 14.81
C GLU A 152 3.76 -13.25 13.93
N ILE A 153 4.50 -12.32 14.54
CA ILE A 153 5.23 -11.28 13.82
C ILE A 153 6.57 -11.84 13.36
N TYR A 154 6.89 -11.61 12.09
CA TYR A 154 8.17 -12.00 11.51
C TYR A 154 9.33 -11.06 11.90
N ASN A 155 10.46 -11.13 11.20
CA ASN A 155 11.74 -10.54 11.64
C ASN A 155 11.81 -9.01 11.71
N HIS A 156 10.85 -8.28 11.13
CA HIS A 156 10.95 -6.83 10.86
C HIS A 156 9.71 -6.02 11.30
N GLY A 157 8.94 -6.56 12.25
CA GLY A 157 7.73 -5.90 12.76
C GLY A 157 6.54 -5.99 11.81
N ASP A 158 5.47 -5.30 12.17
CA ASP A 158 4.30 -5.12 11.31
C ASP A 158 4.46 -3.92 10.37
N ALA A 159 4.10 -4.13 9.10
CA ALA A 159 4.05 -3.10 8.04
C ALA A 159 2.70 -3.10 7.29
N GLU A 160 1.74 -3.91 7.74
CA GLU A 160 0.44 -4.03 7.11
C GLU A 160 -0.43 -2.79 7.37
N ASN A 161 -1.22 -2.45 6.36
CA ASN A 161 -2.25 -1.43 6.44
C ASN A 161 -3.61 -2.14 6.56
N PRO A 162 -4.40 -1.90 7.64
CA PRO A 162 -5.70 -2.55 7.80
C PRO A 162 -6.58 -2.38 6.56
N LEU A 163 -7.23 -3.47 6.14
CA LEU A 163 -8.14 -3.48 5.01
C LEU A 163 -9.57 -3.25 5.49
N ILE A 164 -10.28 -2.42 4.75
CA ILE A 164 -11.66 -2.08 5.02
C ILE A 164 -12.55 -2.81 4.02
N VAL A 165 -13.52 -3.59 4.51
CA VAL A 165 -14.46 -4.36 3.68
C VAL A 165 -15.85 -4.26 4.29
N ASN A 166 -16.79 -3.58 3.63
CA ASN A 166 -18.16 -3.38 4.14
C ASN A 166 -18.13 -2.84 5.59
N ASP A 167 -18.70 -3.53 6.58
CA ASP A 167 -18.65 -3.08 8.00
C ASP A 167 -17.45 -3.63 8.79
N LEU A 168 -16.43 -4.14 8.09
CA LEU A 168 -15.33 -4.92 8.66
C LEU A 168 -13.99 -4.21 8.54
N VAL A 169 -13.14 -4.43 9.54
CA VAL A 169 -11.70 -4.18 9.51
C VAL A 169 -10.99 -5.52 9.51
N VAL A 170 -10.21 -5.79 8.47
CA VAL A 170 -9.56 -7.07 8.24
C VAL A 170 -8.05 -6.88 8.26
N PHE A 171 -7.35 -7.79 8.93
CA PHE A 171 -5.89 -7.80 8.96
C PHE A 171 -5.30 -9.21 9.16
N THR A 172 -4.04 -9.37 8.79
CA THR A 172 -3.28 -10.61 8.97
C THR A 172 -2.69 -10.70 10.37
N THR A 173 -2.87 -11.83 11.03
CA THR A 173 -2.17 -12.20 12.29
C THR A 173 -1.02 -13.14 12.03
N GLY A 174 -1.19 -14.04 11.05
CA GLY A 174 -0.29 -15.18 10.83
C GLY A 174 -0.20 -16.10 12.04
N GLY A 175 0.69 -17.08 11.97
CA GLY A 175 0.93 -18.05 13.04
C GLY A 175 0.09 -19.32 12.91
N GLU A 176 0.23 -20.21 13.88
CA GLU A 176 -0.25 -21.61 13.78
C GLU A 176 -1.74 -21.78 14.12
N GLU A 177 -2.40 -20.80 14.74
CA GLU A 177 -3.82 -20.90 15.12
C GLU A 177 -4.78 -20.25 14.11
N ASN A 178 -4.43 -19.11 13.54
CA ASN A 178 -5.21 -18.42 12.52
C ASN A 178 -4.32 -17.61 11.59
N THR A 179 -4.82 -17.29 10.40
CA THR A 179 -4.07 -16.51 9.42
C THR A 179 -4.51 -15.05 9.38
N MET A 180 -5.81 -14.81 9.43
CA MET A 180 -6.41 -13.48 9.40
C MET A 180 -7.59 -13.41 10.37
N VAL A 181 -7.91 -12.18 10.72
CA VAL A 181 -9.03 -11.84 11.60
C VAL A 181 -9.80 -10.68 11.00
N SER A 182 -11.10 -10.68 11.26
CA SER A 182 -11.98 -9.57 10.94
C SER A 182 -12.66 -9.07 12.19
N LEU A 183 -12.69 -7.76 12.34
CA LEU A 183 -13.35 -7.05 13.43
C LEU A 183 -14.48 -6.18 12.88
N LYS A 184 -15.48 -5.87 13.71
CA LYS A 184 -16.46 -4.84 13.39
C LYS A 184 -15.82 -3.46 13.44
N LYS A 185 -16.11 -2.63 12.44
CA LYS A 185 -15.69 -1.21 12.42
C LYS A 185 -16.20 -0.40 13.62
N THR A 186 -17.35 -0.77 14.17
CA THR A 186 -18.04 -0.01 15.22
C THR A 186 -17.35 -0.08 16.58
N ASP A 187 -16.83 -1.25 16.95
CA ASP A 187 -16.37 -1.51 18.32
C ASP A 187 -15.13 -2.41 18.41
N GLY A 188 -14.59 -2.87 17.28
CA GLY A 188 -13.42 -3.76 17.27
C GLY A 188 -13.74 -5.20 17.71
N SER A 189 -15.01 -5.56 17.88
CA SER A 189 -15.38 -6.94 18.25
C SER A 189 -15.10 -7.93 17.11
N LEU A 190 -14.63 -9.12 17.48
CA LEU A 190 -14.33 -10.21 16.55
C LEU A 190 -15.57 -10.65 15.76
N VAL A 191 -15.43 -10.80 14.45
CA VAL A 191 -16.47 -11.33 13.54
C VAL A 191 -16.11 -12.74 13.08
N TRP A 192 -14.91 -12.91 12.51
CA TRP A 192 -14.44 -14.22 12.04
C TRP A 192 -12.92 -14.34 12.15
N LYS A 193 -12.44 -15.59 12.13
CA LYS A 193 -11.03 -15.96 12.06
C LYS A 193 -10.82 -16.93 10.90
N THR A 194 -9.80 -16.70 10.10
CA THR A 194 -9.41 -17.62 9.03
C THR A 194 -8.55 -18.73 9.60
N LYS A 195 -8.85 -19.98 9.25
CA LYS A 195 -8.05 -21.16 9.63
C LYS A 195 -6.58 -20.96 9.25
N SER A 196 -5.66 -21.34 10.13
CA SER A 196 -4.23 -21.27 9.82
C SER A 196 -3.80 -22.23 8.70
N LEU A 197 -2.91 -21.75 7.84
CA LEU A 197 -2.07 -22.54 6.93
C LEU A 197 -0.59 -22.58 7.38
N GLY A 198 -0.33 -22.16 8.63
CA GLY A 198 0.98 -21.89 9.19
C GLY A 198 1.66 -20.66 8.60
N GLY A 199 2.82 -20.32 9.18
CA GLY A 199 3.64 -19.20 8.73
C GLY A 199 3.24 -17.87 9.37
N ALA A 200 4.26 -17.11 9.77
CA ALA A 200 4.13 -15.77 10.32
C ALA A 200 3.45 -14.77 9.37
N LYS A 201 3.03 -13.66 9.94
CA LYS A 201 2.59 -12.47 9.23
C LYS A 201 3.69 -11.97 8.29
N ALA A 202 3.32 -11.57 7.08
CA ALA A 202 4.21 -10.94 6.12
C ALA A 202 4.25 -9.40 6.30
N TYR A 203 4.88 -8.69 5.37
CA TYR A 203 4.95 -7.23 5.35
C TYR A 203 4.00 -6.62 4.31
N ALA A 204 3.21 -7.46 3.63
CA ALA A 204 2.31 -7.07 2.55
C ALA A 204 0.91 -6.78 3.07
N SER A 205 0.31 -5.73 2.50
CA SER A 205 -1.06 -5.35 2.82
C SER A 205 -2.07 -6.15 1.99
N PRO A 206 -3.15 -6.68 2.59
CA PRO A 206 -4.17 -7.42 1.85
C PRO A 206 -4.96 -6.51 0.92
N VAL A 207 -5.52 -7.05 -0.16
CA VAL A 207 -6.34 -6.31 -1.13
C VAL A 207 -7.71 -6.96 -1.29
N LEU A 208 -8.75 -6.14 -1.43
CA LEU A 208 -10.08 -6.61 -1.81
C LEU A 208 -10.18 -6.61 -3.33
N ILE A 209 -10.61 -7.72 -3.91
CA ILE A 209 -10.84 -7.85 -5.35
C ILE A 209 -12.26 -8.35 -5.62
N GLU A 210 -12.72 -8.13 -6.85
CA GLU A 210 -13.92 -8.76 -7.39
C GLU A 210 -13.58 -9.54 -8.65
N HIS A 211 -14.02 -10.81 -8.69
CA HIS A 211 -13.83 -11.69 -9.83
C HIS A 211 -15.17 -12.32 -10.21
N ASN A 212 -15.70 -11.95 -11.38
CA ASN A 212 -16.99 -12.44 -11.89
C ASN A 212 -18.15 -12.32 -10.86
N GLY A 213 -18.19 -11.21 -10.11
CA GLY A 213 -19.17 -10.95 -9.05
C GLY A 213 -18.87 -11.62 -7.71
N LEU A 214 -17.79 -12.39 -7.59
CA LEU A 214 -17.31 -12.94 -6.33
C LEU A 214 -16.26 -12.00 -5.70
N GLN A 215 -16.57 -11.44 -4.54
CA GLN A 215 -15.61 -10.70 -3.74
C GLN A 215 -14.66 -11.65 -2.99
N MET A 216 -13.37 -11.33 -2.97
CA MET A 216 -12.37 -12.04 -2.17
C MET A 216 -11.27 -11.12 -1.68
N ILE A 217 -10.69 -11.46 -0.54
CA ILE A 217 -9.51 -10.81 0.03
C ILE A 217 -8.30 -11.61 -0.39
N LEU A 218 -7.34 -10.98 -1.08
CA LEU A 218 -6.02 -11.56 -1.29
C LEU A 218 -5.08 -11.10 -0.19
N ALA A 219 -4.47 -12.04 0.52
CA ALA A 219 -3.52 -11.76 1.58
C ALA A 219 -2.28 -12.64 1.46
N GLN A 220 -1.15 -12.16 1.98
CA GLN A 220 0.10 -12.91 2.00
C GLN A 220 0.56 -13.16 3.43
N THR A 221 1.00 -14.38 3.72
CA THR A 221 1.79 -14.73 4.91
C THR A 221 3.23 -14.96 4.51
N SER A 222 4.12 -15.29 5.44
CA SER A 222 5.48 -15.68 5.11
C SER A 222 5.56 -16.94 4.25
N LYS A 223 4.46 -17.69 4.08
CA LYS A 223 4.42 -18.93 3.29
C LYS A 223 3.55 -18.89 2.04
N ASN A 224 2.42 -18.18 2.08
CA ASN A 224 1.39 -18.31 1.05
C ASN A 224 0.88 -16.95 0.57
N ILE A 225 0.37 -16.91 -0.67
CA ILE A 225 -0.74 -16.03 -1.03
C ILE A 225 -2.05 -16.82 -0.90
N ILE A 226 -3.09 -16.19 -0.38
CA ILE A 226 -4.34 -16.82 0.00
C ILE A 226 -5.50 -15.94 -0.48
N ALA A 227 -6.55 -16.53 -1.05
CA ALA A 227 -7.84 -15.88 -1.23
C ALA A 227 -8.83 -16.29 -0.15
N ILE A 228 -9.46 -15.29 0.45
CA ILE A 228 -10.37 -15.45 1.59
C ILE A 228 -11.73 -14.84 1.26
N ASN A 229 -12.79 -15.53 1.66
CA ASN A 229 -14.15 -15.02 1.64
C ASN A 229 -14.30 -13.89 2.68
N PRO A 230 -14.59 -12.65 2.27
CA PRO A 230 -14.70 -11.52 3.20
C PRO A 230 -15.86 -11.67 4.19
N ALA A 231 -16.89 -12.46 3.86
CA ALA A 231 -18.08 -12.60 4.69
C ALA A 231 -17.86 -13.49 5.93
N ASN A 232 -17.00 -14.50 5.83
CA ASN A 232 -16.87 -15.53 6.88
C ASN A 232 -15.43 -16.00 7.14
N GLY A 233 -14.44 -15.51 6.41
CA GLY A 233 -13.03 -15.86 6.62
C GLY A 233 -12.62 -17.21 6.03
N GLU A 234 -13.49 -17.90 5.27
CA GLU A 234 -13.16 -19.16 4.63
C GLU A 234 -12.11 -18.97 3.52
N ILE A 235 -11.16 -19.91 3.42
CA ILE A 235 -10.16 -19.91 2.36
C ILE A 235 -10.80 -20.48 1.09
N PHE A 236 -10.74 -19.73 -0.01
CA PHE A 236 -11.11 -20.23 -1.33
C PHE A 236 -9.98 -21.07 -1.93
N TRP A 237 -8.76 -20.55 -1.88
CA TRP A 237 -7.55 -21.24 -2.33
C TRP A 237 -6.32 -20.62 -1.68
N HIS A 238 -5.20 -21.33 -1.73
CA HIS A 238 -3.89 -20.80 -1.38
C HIS A 238 -2.84 -21.28 -2.38
N TYR A 239 -1.72 -20.56 -2.43
CA TYR A 239 -0.59 -20.88 -3.28
C TYR A 239 0.71 -20.72 -2.49
N ASP A 240 1.54 -21.77 -2.52
CA ASP A 240 2.81 -21.85 -1.80
C ASP A 240 3.86 -20.94 -2.44
N LEU A 241 4.15 -19.82 -1.78
CA LEU A 241 5.21 -18.89 -2.14
C LEU A 241 6.56 -19.28 -1.53
N ILE A 242 6.57 -20.00 -0.40
CA ILE A 242 7.80 -20.35 0.32
C ILE A 242 8.71 -21.26 -0.49
N ARG A 243 8.13 -22.09 -1.36
CA ARG A 243 8.89 -22.96 -2.29
C ARG A 243 9.85 -22.22 -3.21
N TYR A 244 9.67 -20.90 -3.38
CA TYR A 244 10.51 -20.06 -4.22
C TYR A 244 11.50 -19.19 -3.45
N HIS A 245 11.48 -19.21 -2.12
CA HIS A 245 12.54 -18.62 -1.31
C HIS A 245 13.68 -19.64 -1.14
N LEU A 246 14.54 -19.72 -2.16
CA LEU A 246 15.63 -20.71 -2.21
C LEU A 246 16.80 -20.36 -1.28
N ASN A 247 16.96 -19.07 -0.97
CA ASN A 247 17.99 -18.55 -0.08
C ASN A 247 17.44 -18.33 1.33
N ARG A 248 18.31 -18.44 2.35
CA ARG A 248 17.97 -18.13 3.75
C ARG A 248 17.67 -16.64 3.96
N GLN A 249 18.28 -15.77 3.16
CA GLN A 249 18.03 -14.35 3.21
C GLN A 249 16.66 -14.06 2.60
N GLY A 250 15.85 -13.26 3.29
CA GLY A 250 14.53 -12.88 2.77
C GLY A 250 13.50 -14.00 2.74
N THR A 251 13.79 -15.18 3.30
CA THR A 251 12.81 -16.29 3.35
C THR A 251 11.51 -15.82 3.98
N GLY A 252 10.42 -15.84 3.23
CA GLY A 252 9.09 -15.42 3.69
C GLY A 252 8.90 -13.91 3.86
N ALA A 253 9.83 -13.09 3.35
CA ALA A 253 9.68 -11.65 3.30
C ALA A 253 8.79 -11.22 2.11
N ASN A 254 7.49 -11.54 2.18
CA ASN A 254 6.52 -11.03 1.21
C ASN A 254 6.13 -9.59 1.58
N THR A 255 6.43 -8.62 0.71
CA THR A 255 6.47 -7.19 1.07
C THR A 255 5.60 -6.29 0.20
N ASN A 256 5.14 -6.77 -0.95
CA ASN A 256 4.30 -6.01 -1.85
C ASN A 256 2.86 -6.55 -1.79
N PRO A 257 1.83 -5.67 -1.78
CA PRO A 257 0.45 -6.09 -1.98
C PRO A 257 0.30 -6.88 -3.28
N PRO A 258 -0.54 -7.93 -3.33
CA PRO A 258 -0.89 -8.59 -4.58
C PRO A 258 -1.52 -7.60 -5.55
N LEU A 259 -1.07 -7.62 -6.81
CA LEU A 259 -1.72 -6.88 -7.89
C LEU A 259 -2.78 -7.77 -8.54
N TYR A 260 -3.98 -7.23 -8.76
CA TYR A 260 -5.04 -7.94 -9.47
C TYR A 260 -5.46 -7.16 -10.72
N TRP A 261 -5.60 -7.89 -11.83
CA TRP A 261 -6.08 -7.32 -13.09
C TRP A 261 -6.76 -8.41 -13.92
N ASN A 262 -8.02 -8.18 -14.31
CA ASN A 262 -8.78 -9.04 -15.24
C ASN A 262 -8.73 -10.55 -14.96
N GLY A 263 -8.91 -10.96 -13.69
CA GLY A 263 -8.91 -12.37 -13.31
C GLY A 263 -7.53 -12.97 -13.09
N GLU A 264 -6.49 -12.14 -13.16
CA GLU A 264 -5.10 -12.56 -12.97
C GLU A 264 -4.48 -11.79 -11.80
N ILE A 265 -3.53 -12.43 -11.13
CA ILE A 265 -2.89 -11.95 -9.90
C ILE A 265 -1.38 -11.96 -10.13
N PHE A 266 -0.70 -10.91 -9.68
CA PHE A 266 0.76 -10.84 -9.69
C PHE A 266 1.32 -10.58 -8.28
N VAL A 267 2.38 -11.30 -7.94
CA VAL A 267 3.07 -11.23 -6.64
C VAL A 267 4.58 -11.22 -6.82
N THR A 268 5.29 -10.56 -5.90
CA THR A 268 6.76 -10.44 -5.90
C THR A 268 7.29 -10.00 -4.52
N SER A 269 8.52 -10.41 -4.19
CA SER A 269 9.07 -10.32 -2.82
C SER A 269 10.57 -9.97 -2.73
N GLY A 270 11.26 -9.82 -3.85
CA GLY A 270 12.72 -9.65 -3.90
C GLY A 270 13.49 -10.85 -3.34
N TYR A 271 14.78 -10.66 -3.04
CA TYR A 271 15.66 -11.73 -2.56
C TYR A 271 15.70 -12.95 -3.49
N ASP A 272 15.75 -12.70 -4.80
CA ASP A 272 15.68 -13.72 -5.85
C ASP A 272 14.37 -14.52 -5.87
N HIS A 273 13.33 -14.05 -5.18
CA HIS A 273 11.98 -14.61 -5.32
C HIS A 273 11.38 -14.13 -6.65
N PRO A 274 11.04 -15.03 -7.58
CA PRO A 274 10.56 -14.65 -8.89
C PRO A 274 9.24 -13.88 -8.78
N GLY A 275 9.02 -12.91 -9.66
CA GLY A 275 7.69 -12.40 -9.92
C GLY A 275 6.82 -13.53 -10.47
N ILE A 276 5.62 -13.72 -9.94
CA ILE A 276 4.71 -14.82 -10.31
C ILE A 276 3.38 -14.24 -10.76
N LYS A 277 2.93 -14.65 -11.96
CA LYS A 277 1.57 -14.41 -12.41
C LYS A 277 0.72 -15.67 -12.25
N LEU A 278 -0.43 -15.51 -11.62
CA LEU A 278 -1.44 -16.53 -11.42
C LEU A 278 -2.73 -16.15 -12.17
N ALA A 279 -3.44 -17.11 -12.74
CA ALA A 279 -4.79 -16.91 -13.25
C ALA A 279 -5.81 -17.57 -12.31
N LEU A 280 -6.89 -16.85 -12.00
CA LEU A 280 -8.03 -17.39 -11.28
C LEU A 280 -8.87 -18.28 -12.20
N SER A 281 -9.39 -19.39 -11.65
CA SER A 281 -10.49 -20.10 -12.30
C SER A 281 -11.75 -19.21 -12.36
N PRO A 282 -12.64 -19.39 -13.34
CA PRO A 282 -13.84 -18.55 -13.49
C PRO A 282 -14.75 -18.46 -12.26
N ASP A 283 -14.75 -19.48 -11.41
CA ASP A 283 -15.50 -19.54 -10.15
C ASP A 283 -14.74 -18.95 -8.94
N GLY A 284 -13.50 -18.51 -9.15
CA GLY A 284 -12.61 -17.96 -8.13
C GLY A 284 -12.15 -18.95 -7.07
N LYS A 285 -12.29 -20.26 -7.30
CA LYS A 285 -11.97 -21.32 -6.30
C LYS A 285 -10.60 -21.97 -6.47
N SER A 286 -9.86 -21.61 -7.50
CA SER A 286 -8.49 -22.09 -7.70
C SER A 286 -7.65 -21.09 -8.48
N VAL A 287 -6.34 -21.30 -8.47
CA VAL A 287 -5.37 -20.53 -9.25
C VAL A 287 -4.42 -21.45 -10.00
N GLN A 288 -3.95 -21.00 -11.14
CA GLN A 288 -2.91 -21.64 -11.93
C GLN A 288 -1.74 -20.68 -12.16
N GLU A 289 -0.50 -21.14 -11.96
CA GLU A 289 0.69 -20.40 -12.38
C GLU A 289 0.72 -20.30 -13.91
N ILE A 290 0.80 -19.06 -14.41
CA ILE A 290 0.86 -18.77 -15.85
C ILE A 290 2.30 -18.58 -16.29
N TRP A 291 3.04 -17.73 -15.59
CA TRP A 291 4.47 -17.52 -15.84
C TRP A 291 5.18 -17.03 -14.58
N LYS A 292 6.51 -17.13 -14.64
CA LYS A 292 7.44 -16.56 -13.67
C LYS A 292 8.46 -15.67 -14.37
N ASN A 293 8.96 -14.66 -13.65
CA ASN A 293 9.98 -13.75 -14.14
C ASN A 293 10.98 -13.43 -13.02
N ASP A 294 12.27 -13.65 -13.29
CA ASP A 294 13.34 -13.42 -12.32
C ASP A 294 13.87 -11.96 -12.34
N THR A 295 13.46 -11.15 -13.33
CA THR A 295 13.90 -9.75 -13.43
C THR A 295 13.14 -8.82 -12.48
N ILE A 296 11.84 -9.05 -12.25
CA ILE A 296 10.99 -8.15 -11.45
C ILE A 296 10.75 -8.73 -10.04
N ASP A 297 11.83 -8.97 -9.31
CA ASP A 297 11.84 -9.36 -7.90
C ASP A 297 11.83 -8.12 -6.98
N THR A 298 10.71 -7.42 -6.93
CA THR A 298 10.61 -6.17 -6.18
C THR A 298 10.75 -6.40 -4.68
N HIS A 299 11.83 -5.88 -4.08
CA HIS A 299 12.11 -6.01 -2.67
C HIS A 299 11.09 -5.33 -1.77
N HIS A 300 10.90 -4.04 -1.94
CA HIS A 300 9.80 -3.22 -1.44
C HIS A 300 9.76 -1.98 -2.34
N GLY A 301 8.60 -1.39 -2.56
CA GLY A 301 8.45 -0.27 -3.51
C GLY A 301 7.25 -0.40 -4.45
N GLY A 302 6.69 -1.61 -4.52
CA GLY A 302 5.46 -1.91 -5.24
C GLY A 302 5.64 -1.96 -6.75
N VAL A 303 4.62 -2.48 -7.41
CA VAL A 303 4.56 -2.70 -8.86
C VAL A 303 3.35 -1.99 -9.42
N VAL A 304 3.49 -1.41 -10.60
CA VAL A 304 2.38 -0.76 -11.32
C VAL A 304 2.20 -1.44 -12.68
N LEU A 305 0.97 -1.78 -13.04
CA LEU A 305 0.59 -2.22 -14.38
C LEU A 305 0.05 -1.04 -15.19
N VAL A 306 0.65 -0.78 -16.34
CA VAL A 306 0.21 0.26 -17.30
C VAL A 306 0.29 -0.32 -18.71
N ASP A 307 -0.80 -0.26 -19.47
CA ASP A 307 -0.87 -0.66 -20.87
C ASP A 307 -0.24 -2.03 -21.18
N GLY A 308 -0.57 -3.04 -20.36
CA GLY A 308 -0.08 -4.41 -20.52
C GLY A 308 1.38 -4.64 -20.10
N ASN A 309 2.00 -3.70 -19.40
CA ASN A 309 3.37 -3.80 -18.91
C ASN A 309 3.46 -3.48 -17.42
N LEU A 310 4.16 -4.34 -16.68
CA LEU A 310 4.54 -4.11 -15.29
C LEU A 310 5.76 -3.19 -15.25
N TYR A 311 5.78 -2.28 -14.29
CA TYR A 311 6.89 -1.37 -14.00
C TYR A 311 7.18 -1.41 -12.50
N ALA A 312 8.42 -1.73 -12.15
CA ALA A 312 8.92 -1.71 -10.79
C ALA A 312 10.45 -1.72 -10.78
N SER A 313 11.04 -1.64 -9.60
CA SER A 313 12.45 -1.99 -9.41
C SER A 313 12.63 -3.43 -8.97
N ASN A 314 13.84 -3.95 -9.16
CA ASN A 314 14.27 -5.28 -8.76
C ASN A 314 15.26 -5.28 -7.60
N TRP A 315 15.64 -6.45 -7.11
CA TRP A 315 16.64 -6.63 -6.07
C TRP A 315 17.89 -7.30 -6.65
N LYS A 316 19.04 -6.66 -6.48
CA LYS A 316 20.35 -7.31 -6.74
C LYS A 316 21.06 -7.67 -5.45
N ASN A 317 20.87 -6.85 -4.43
CA ASN A 317 21.27 -7.06 -3.05
C ASN A 317 20.60 -5.98 -2.18
N ASN A 318 20.80 -6.01 -0.86
CA ASN A 318 20.23 -5.01 0.04
C ASN A 318 20.59 -3.56 -0.31
N ALA A 319 21.75 -3.31 -0.94
CA ALA A 319 22.23 -1.97 -1.25
C ALA A 319 21.98 -1.52 -2.69
N ASN A 320 21.56 -2.42 -3.60
CA ASN A 320 21.46 -2.12 -5.03
C ASN A 320 20.28 -2.84 -5.69
N GLY A 321 19.79 -2.24 -6.78
CA GLY A 321 18.87 -2.83 -7.73
C GLY A 321 18.69 -1.91 -8.93
N GLN A 322 17.86 -2.33 -9.87
CA GLN A 322 17.60 -1.66 -11.14
C GLN A 322 16.10 -1.53 -11.38
N TRP A 323 15.73 -0.73 -12.37
CA TRP A 323 14.34 -0.58 -12.82
C TRP A 323 14.07 -1.56 -13.95
N ALA A 324 12.86 -2.10 -14.01
CA ALA A 324 12.49 -3.06 -15.01
C ALA A 324 11.08 -2.83 -15.54
N SER A 325 10.88 -3.27 -16.78
CA SER A 325 9.56 -3.51 -17.33
C SER A 325 9.40 -4.96 -17.76
N VAL A 326 8.24 -5.54 -17.48
CA VAL A 326 7.89 -6.91 -17.86
C VAL A 326 6.53 -6.91 -18.54
N ASN A 327 6.42 -7.58 -19.67
CA ASN A 327 5.15 -7.72 -20.38
C ASN A 327 4.18 -8.61 -19.59
N TRP A 328 2.99 -8.09 -19.29
CA TRP A 328 1.98 -8.76 -18.47
C TRP A 328 1.49 -10.09 -19.04
N GLU A 329 1.33 -10.16 -20.36
CA GLU A 329 0.79 -11.34 -21.03
C GLU A 329 1.81 -12.48 -21.06
N THR A 330 3.05 -12.17 -21.40
CA THR A 330 4.07 -13.18 -21.70
C THR A 330 5.04 -13.45 -20.55
N GLY A 331 5.13 -12.55 -19.56
CA GLY A 331 6.16 -12.62 -18.51
C GLY A 331 7.56 -12.28 -19.01
N ARG A 332 7.71 -11.86 -20.27
CA ARG A 332 9.00 -11.51 -20.86
C ARG A 332 9.46 -10.15 -20.32
N THR A 333 10.71 -10.09 -19.88
CA THR A 333 11.39 -8.83 -19.58
C THR A 333 11.52 -7.99 -20.85
N ASN A 334 10.93 -6.81 -20.82
CA ASN A 334 11.07 -5.79 -21.86
C ASN A 334 12.44 -5.14 -21.77
N TRP A 335 12.78 -4.64 -20.59
CA TRP A 335 14.08 -4.04 -20.28
C TRP A 335 14.36 -4.10 -18.77
N GLU A 336 15.65 -4.05 -18.44
CA GLU A 336 16.21 -3.84 -17.11
C GLU A 336 17.25 -2.73 -17.23
N THR A 337 17.18 -1.68 -16.42
CA THR A 337 18.01 -0.48 -16.59
C THR A 337 18.43 0.09 -15.24
N GLU A 338 19.72 0.40 -15.13
CA GLU A 338 20.24 1.09 -13.97
C GLU A 338 19.87 2.58 -14.00
N TRP A 339 19.27 3.05 -12.91
CA TRP A 339 19.10 4.47 -12.64
C TRP A 339 19.19 4.69 -11.13
N PHE A 340 20.41 5.01 -10.68
CA PHE A 340 20.84 5.17 -9.28
C PHE A 340 20.65 3.93 -8.37
N ASN A 341 19.40 3.51 -8.12
CA ASN A 341 19.05 2.36 -7.31
C ASN A 341 17.59 1.92 -7.54
N LYS A 342 17.18 0.85 -6.87
CA LYS A 342 15.79 0.41 -6.72
C LYS A 342 14.98 1.37 -5.83
N GLY A 343 13.66 1.20 -5.81
CA GLY A 343 12.80 1.96 -4.89
C GLY A 343 11.33 1.89 -5.25
N SER A 344 10.59 2.93 -4.89
CA SER A 344 9.12 2.96 -5.02
C SER A 344 8.66 3.42 -6.39
N THR A 345 7.60 2.79 -6.90
CA THR A 345 6.89 3.19 -8.13
C THR A 345 5.42 3.49 -7.83
N ILE A 346 4.92 4.62 -8.33
CA ILE A 346 3.49 4.95 -8.42
C ILE A 346 3.18 5.53 -9.81
N TYR A 347 1.89 5.67 -10.12
CA TYR A 347 1.42 6.18 -11.40
C TYR A 347 0.24 7.12 -11.21
N ALA A 348 0.24 8.23 -11.97
CA ALA A 348 -0.87 9.15 -12.07
C ALA A 348 -0.82 9.89 -13.41
N ASP A 349 -1.98 10.16 -13.98
CA ASP A 349 -2.13 11.02 -15.16
C ASP A 349 -1.14 10.66 -16.30
N GLY A 350 -1.04 9.40 -16.69
CA GLY A 350 -0.18 9.01 -17.82
C GLY A 350 1.32 8.92 -17.52
N MET A 351 1.76 9.21 -16.30
CA MET A 351 3.18 9.23 -15.91
C MET A 351 3.46 8.31 -14.74
N LEU A 352 4.61 7.65 -14.77
CA LEU A 352 5.21 6.97 -13.63
C LEU A 352 6.00 7.97 -12.78
N TYR A 353 5.92 7.82 -11.47
CA TYR A 353 6.74 8.54 -10.50
C TYR A 353 7.58 7.50 -9.77
N ILE A 354 8.89 7.58 -9.94
CA ILE A 354 9.83 6.66 -9.33
C ILE A 354 10.69 7.39 -8.30
N TYR A 355 10.90 6.75 -7.15
CA TYR A 355 11.68 7.28 -6.03
C TYR A 355 12.69 6.25 -5.55
N GLU A 356 13.97 6.48 -5.83
CA GLU A 356 15.04 5.53 -5.49
C GLU A 356 15.48 5.63 -4.03
N GLU A 357 15.77 4.48 -3.45
CA GLU A 357 15.82 4.31 -1.99
C GLU A 357 17.12 4.76 -1.31
N LYS A 358 18.18 5.04 -2.07
CA LYS A 358 19.54 5.23 -1.55
C LYS A 358 19.98 6.68 -1.48
N SER A 359 19.64 7.49 -2.48
CA SER A 359 20.10 8.89 -2.56
C SER A 359 18.97 9.90 -2.73
N GLY A 360 17.72 9.44 -2.78
CA GLY A 360 16.55 10.31 -2.80
C GLY A 360 16.28 10.97 -4.15
N ASN A 361 16.77 10.40 -5.26
CA ASN A 361 16.42 10.87 -6.59
C ASN A 361 14.97 10.49 -6.93
N VAL A 362 14.23 11.45 -7.49
CA VAL A 362 12.85 11.29 -7.92
C VAL A 362 12.80 11.57 -9.42
N ALA A 363 12.12 10.73 -10.19
CA ALA A 363 11.89 10.95 -11.61
C ALA A 363 10.42 10.88 -12.00
N LEU A 364 10.08 11.71 -12.98
CA LEU A 364 8.88 11.60 -13.77
C LEU A 364 9.24 10.84 -15.04
N VAL A 365 8.52 9.74 -15.29
CA VAL A 365 8.86 8.76 -16.32
C VAL A 365 7.66 8.53 -17.22
N GLU A 366 7.87 8.57 -18.52
CA GLU A 366 6.87 8.14 -19.49
C GLU A 366 6.89 6.61 -19.56
N PRO A 367 5.76 5.92 -19.29
CA PRO A 367 5.69 4.47 -19.39
C PRO A 367 6.04 4.02 -20.82
N SER A 368 7.04 3.15 -20.97
CA SER A 368 7.43 2.60 -22.26
C SER A 368 7.93 1.16 -22.12
N PRO A 369 7.50 0.22 -22.98
CA PRO A 369 8.07 -1.12 -23.03
C PRO A 369 9.43 -1.16 -23.76
N GLU A 370 9.91 -0.05 -24.31
CA GLU A 370 11.17 -0.04 -25.08
C GLU A 370 12.39 0.32 -24.22
N ASN A 371 12.22 1.20 -23.24
CA ASN A 371 13.28 1.65 -22.33
C ASN A 371 12.69 2.42 -21.13
N LEU A 372 13.54 2.71 -20.15
CA LEU A 372 13.25 3.66 -19.07
C LEU A 372 13.33 5.11 -19.58
N LYS A 373 12.19 5.70 -19.96
CA LYS A 373 12.11 7.05 -20.53
C LYS A 373 11.90 8.13 -19.46
N ILE A 374 12.99 8.59 -18.86
CA ILE A 374 13.00 9.66 -17.86
C ILE A 374 12.76 11.01 -18.54
N ILE A 375 11.76 11.77 -18.07
CA ILE A 375 11.41 13.08 -18.61
C ILE A 375 12.02 14.21 -17.79
N SER A 376 11.94 14.12 -16.46
CA SER A 376 12.51 15.11 -15.54
C SER A 376 12.82 14.48 -14.20
N THR A 377 13.76 15.08 -13.47
CA THR A 377 14.23 14.57 -12.19
C THR A 377 14.43 15.69 -11.18
N PHE A 378 14.29 15.38 -9.90
CA PHE A 378 14.80 16.23 -8.82
C PHE A 378 15.30 15.34 -7.67
N LYS A 379 15.88 15.96 -6.65
CA LYS A 379 16.44 15.24 -5.51
C LYS A 379 15.81 15.70 -4.20
N VAL A 380 15.40 14.75 -3.39
CA VAL A 380 15.01 14.98 -1.99
C VAL A 380 16.25 15.06 -1.12
N THR A 381 16.45 16.18 -0.45
CA THR A 381 17.63 16.44 0.40
C THR A 381 17.32 16.54 1.88
N ASP A 382 16.05 16.71 2.24
CA ASP A 382 15.59 16.79 3.63
C ASP A 382 15.32 15.41 4.22
N GLY A 383 15.41 15.29 5.55
CA GLY A 383 15.18 14.04 6.28
C GLY A 383 16.44 13.16 6.41
N GLU A 384 16.29 12.04 7.10
CA GLU A 384 17.37 11.10 7.37
C GLU A 384 16.93 9.64 7.21
N GLY A 385 17.90 8.76 6.93
CA GLY A 385 17.69 7.32 6.83
C GLY A 385 17.52 6.85 5.38
N PRO A 386 16.87 5.69 5.17
CA PRO A 386 16.57 5.21 3.83
C PRO A 386 15.32 5.87 3.25
N HIS A 387 15.28 6.04 1.93
CA HIS A 387 14.14 6.60 1.20
C HIS A 387 13.06 5.53 0.91
N TRP A 388 12.61 4.83 1.95
CA TRP A 388 11.69 3.69 1.83
C TRP A 388 10.21 4.05 1.80
N ALA A 389 9.85 5.30 2.14
CA ALA A 389 8.46 5.71 2.12
C ALA A 389 7.94 5.84 0.69
N HIS A 390 6.79 5.22 0.43
CA HIS A 390 6.12 5.34 -0.86
C HIS A 390 5.62 6.78 -1.07
N PRO A 391 5.86 7.40 -2.24
CA PRO A 391 5.24 8.67 -2.57
C PRO A 391 3.70 8.58 -2.59
N ALA A 392 3.05 9.73 -2.46
CA ALA A 392 1.60 9.89 -2.61
C ALA A 392 1.26 11.01 -3.58
N ILE A 393 0.10 10.93 -4.22
CA ILE A 393 -0.45 12.05 -4.97
C ILE A 393 -1.87 12.33 -4.46
N TYR A 394 -2.11 13.56 -4.02
CA TYR A 394 -3.43 14.02 -3.61
C TYR A 394 -3.59 15.49 -3.96
N ASP A 395 -4.75 15.89 -4.49
CA ASP A 395 -5.06 17.27 -4.89
C ASP A 395 -3.90 17.93 -5.67
N ARG A 396 -3.41 17.22 -6.70
CA ARG A 396 -2.32 17.64 -7.59
C ARG A 396 -1.02 18.00 -6.84
N LYS A 397 -0.79 17.39 -5.68
CA LYS A 397 0.43 17.53 -4.89
C LYS A 397 1.10 16.18 -4.72
N LEU A 398 2.41 16.15 -4.90
CA LEU A 398 3.27 14.99 -4.66
C LEU A 398 3.79 15.04 -3.23
N PHE A 399 3.42 14.06 -2.41
CA PHE A 399 3.89 13.91 -1.04
C PHE A 399 5.06 12.93 -1.02
N ILE A 400 6.18 13.36 -0.46
CA ILE A 400 7.35 12.51 -0.25
C ILE A 400 7.78 12.64 1.19
N ARG A 401 7.91 11.49 1.85
CA ARG A 401 8.47 11.38 3.18
C ARG A 401 9.89 10.85 3.12
N HIS A 402 10.75 11.39 3.96
CA HIS A 402 12.07 10.82 4.25
C HIS A 402 12.34 10.92 5.76
N GLY A 403 12.36 9.78 6.45
CA GLY A 403 12.52 9.73 7.91
C GLY A 403 11.41 10.47 8.65
N ASP A 404 11.77 11.59 9.26
CA ASP A 404 10.90 12.49 10.03
C ASP A 404 10.55 13.80 9.32
N ALA A 405 10.88 13.92 8.03
CA ALA A 405 10.51 15.03 7.18
C ALA A 405 9.43 14.62 6.16
N LEU A 406 8.47 15.51 5.94
CA LEU A 406 7.48 15.44 4.88
C LEU A 406 7.62 16.66 3.97
N MET A 407 7.81 16.41 2.68
CA MET A 407 7.84 17.43 1.64
C MET A 407 6.64 17.21 0.72
N VAL A 408 5.92 18.29 0.45
CA VAL A 408 4.75 18.31 -0.44
C VAL A 408 5.07 19.26 -1.57
N TYR A 409 5.06 18.75 -2.80
CA TYR A 409 5.37 19.52 -4.00
C TYR A 409 4.11 19.75 -4.82
N ASP A 410 3.92 20.97 -5.30
CA ASP A 410 2.87 21.31 -6.26
C ASP A 410 3.25 20.77 -7.63
N ILE A 411 2.42 19.87 -8.17
CA ILE A 411 2.60 19.26 -9.49
C ILE A 411 1.43 19.57 -10.41
N GLN A 412 0.65 20.61 -10.13
CA GLN A 412 -0.43 21.07 -11.01
C GLN A 412 0.11 21.69 -12.30
N LYS A 413 -0.58 21.39 -13.42
CA LYS A 413 -0.32 21.98 -14.74
C LYS A 413 -0.74 23.45 -14.87
#